data_AF-A0A2H0FQF4-F1
#
_entry.id   AF-A0A2H0FQF4-F1
#
_cell.length_a   1.000
_cell.length_b   1.000
_cell.length_c   1.000
_cell.angle_alpha   90.00
_cell.angle_beta   90.00
_cell.angle_gamma   90.00
#
_symmetry.space_group_name_H-M   'P 1'
#
loop_
_entity.id
_entity.type
_entity.pdbx_description
1 polymer ?
#
loop_
_entity_poly.entity_id
_entity_poly.type
_entity_poly.pdbx_seq_one_letter_code
_entity_poly.pdbx_strand_id
1 'polypeptide(L)'
;MGRPKKTADKELIMELAGLNCSLEEISRIVKISERTLQRNYADEITKGKEYVKTSLKRAQYRSALNGSFVMQIWLGKNLLGQTDKVETHNKDEIIFTRSIKEFENDKPDKPKTKKNMVKKNG
;
A
#
# COMPACT_ATOMS: atom_id res chain seq x y z
N MET A 1 -1.69 24.01 46.82
CA MET A 1 -2.58 22.85 46.59
C MET A 1 -2.92 22.78 45.10
N GLY A 2 -2.59 21.68 44.41
CA GLY A 2 -2.86 21.52 42.98
C GLY A 2 -4.31 21.12 42.69
N ARG A 3 -4.84 21.50 41.51
CA ARG A 3 -6.20 21.13 41.07
C ARG A 3 -6.34 19.60 41.03
N PRO A 4 -7.43 19.02 41.59
CA PRO A 4 -7.66 17.58 41.53
C PRO A 4 -7.75 17.10 40.08
N LYS A 5 -7.07 15.97 39.79
CA LYS A 5 -7.09 15.36 38.45
C LYS A 5 -8.44 14.69 38.22
N LYS A 6 -9.08 14.99 37.09
CA LYS A 6 -10.22 14.21 36.62
C LYS A 6 -9.71 12.87 36.09
N THR A 7 -10.26 11.78 36.59
CA THR A 7 -10.01 10.42 36.11
C THR A 7 -11.23 9.93 35.34
N ALA A 8 -11.01 9.31 34.19
CA ALA A 8 -12.02 8.62 33.41
C ALA A 8 -11.80 7.11 33.45
N ASP A 9 -12.88 6.39 33.19
CA ASP A 9 -12.88 4.95 32.98
C ASP A 9 -12.05 4.58 31.74
N LYS A 10 -11.06 3.72 31.97
CA LYS A 10 -10.12 3.24 30.96
C LYS A 10 -10.79 2.30 29.96
N GLU A 11 -11.72 1.48 30.44
CA GLU A 11 -12.41 0.49 29.61
C GLU A 11 -13.32 1.20 28.61
N LEU A 12 -14.12 2.16 29.08
CA LEU A 12 -14.92 3.03 28.21
C LEU A 12 -14.08 3.75 27.14
N ILE A 13 -12.91 4.30 27.50
CA ILE A 13 -12.02 4.96 26.53
C ILE A 13 -11.55 3.97 25.44
N MET A 14 -11.17 2.76 25.84
CA MET A 14 -10.74 1.71 24.93
C MET A 14 -11.88 1.27 24.00
N GLU A 15 -13.09 1.10 24.52
CA GLU A 15 -14.29 0.75 23.74
C GLU A 15 -14.62 1.82 22.70
N LEU A 16 -14.64 3.10 23.10
CA LEU A 16 -14.89 4.23 22.19
C LEU A 16 -13.81 4.31 21.10
N ALA A 17 -12.54 4.13 21.46
CA ALA A 17 -11.46 4.05 20.48
C ALA A 17 -11.62 2.84 19.54
N GLY A 18 -12.16 1.72 20.05
CA GLY A 18 -12.53 0.51 19.30
C GLY A 18 -13.71 0.68 18.35
N LEU A 19 -14.52 1.72 18.52
CA LEU A 19 -15.53 2.18 17.57
C LEU A 19 -14.98 3.16 16.53
N ASN A 20 -13.66 3.33 16.51
CA ASN A 20 -12.95 4.33 15.71
C ASN A 20 -13.28 5.79 16.05
N CYS A 21 -13.81 6.10 17.23
CA CYS A 21 -14.04 7.50 17.63
C CYS A 21 -12.75 8.33 17.62
N SER A 22 -12.89 9.63 17.38
CA SER A 22 -11.82 10.63 17.48
C SER A 22 -11.54 10.98 18.95
N LEU A 23 -10.39 11.61 19.21
CA LEU A 23 -10.08 12.11 20.56
C LEU A 23 -11.08 13.16 21.01
N GLU A 24 -11.57 14.00 20.10
CA GLU A 24 -12.60 14.99 20.38
C GLU A 24 -13.91 14.32 20.82
N GLU A 25 -14.37 13.30 20.11
CA GLU A 25 -15.58 12.54 20.46
C GLU A 25 -15.45 11.88 21.83
N ILE A 26 -14.31 11.21 22.07
CA ILE A 26 -14.02 10.58 23.36
C ILE A 26 -14.01 11.65 24.46
N SER A 27 -13.38 12.81 24.22
CA SER A 27 -13.28 13.92 25.18
C SER A 27 -14.65 14.44 25.60
N ARG A 28 -15.59 14.54 24.66
CA ARG A 28 -16.97 15.00 24.90
C ARG A 28 -17.73 14.01 25.78
N ILE A 29 -17.52 12.71 25.58
CA ILE A 29 -18.20 11.65 26.34
C ILE A 29 -17.63 11.56 27.76
N VAL A 30 -16.30 11.44 27.91
CA VAL A 30 -15.67 11.23 29.22
C VAL A 30 -15.39 12.53 29.99
N LYS A 31 -15.68 13.69 29.38
CA LYS A 31 -15.54 15.04 29.97
C LYS A 31 -14.11 15.37 30.44
N ILE A 32 -13.12 14.87 29.71
CA ILE A 32 -11.68 15.10 29.90
C ILE A 32 -11.12 15.68 28.62
N SER A 33 -10.20 16.66 28.71
CA SER A 33 -9.59 17.27 27.52
C SER A 33 -8.77 16.27 26.69
N GLU A 34 -8.73 16.47 25.38
CA GLU A 34 -7.94 15.66 24.45
C GLU A 34 -6.47 15.57 24.85
N ARG A 35 -5.88 16.69 25.30
CA ARG A 35 -4.50 16.72 25.80
C ARG A 35 -4.27 15.76 26.96
N THR A 36 -5.25 15.62 27.85
CA THR A 36 -5.16 14.71 28.99
C THR A 36 -5.34 13.25 28.53
N LEU A 37 -6.22 13.01 27.56
CA LEU A 37 -6.38 11.69 26.92
C LEU A 37 -5.08 11.23 26.27
N GLN A 38 -4.47 12.06 25.43
CA GLN A 38 -3.21 11.76 24.76
C GLN A 38 -2.05 11.48 25.73
N ARG A 39 -2.03 12.16 26.89
CA ARG A 39 -0.93 12.01 27.85
C ARG A 39 -1.10 10.82 28.78
N ASN A 40 -2.32 10.53 29.22
CA ASN A 40 -2.57 9.60 30.32
C ASN A 40 -3.29 8.31 29.89
N TYR A 41 -3.88 8.29 28.70
CA TYR A 41 -4.72 7.19 28.19
C TYR A 41 -4.30 6.73 26.78
N ALA A 42 -3.06 7.03 26.38
CA ALA A 42 -2.53 6.69 25.05
C ALA A 42 -2.55 5.18 24.78
N ASP A 43 -2.30 4.38 25.81
CA ASP A 43 -2.24 2.92 25.70
C ASP A 43 -3.64 2.33 25.45
N GLU A 44 -4.65 2.80 26.18
CA GLU A 44 -6.05 2.40 26.02
C GLU A 44 -6.57 2.80 24.63
N ILE A 45 -6.25 4.03 24.19
CA ILE A 45 -6.62 4.51 22.85
C ILE A 45 -5.95 3.67 21.77
N THR A 46 -4.65 3.39 21.90
CA THR A 46 -3.91 2.54 20.95
C THR A 46 -4.50 1.14 20.89
N LYS A 47 -4.80 0.52 22.05
CA LYS A 47 -5.43 -0.80 22.12
C LYS A 47 -6.79 -0.82 21.42
N GLY A 48 -7.63 0.19 21.64
CA GLY A 48 -8.91 0.33 20.94
C GLY A 48 -8.73 0.47 19.43
N LYS A 49 -7.76 1.29 18.98
CA LYS A 49 -7.46 1.44 17.54
C LYS A 49 -6.95 0.14 16.90
N GLU A 50 -6.17 -0.67 17.60
CA GLU A 50 -5.76 -2.00 17.09
C GLU A 50 -6.93 -2.99 17.04
N TYR A 51 -7.87 -2.88 17.99
CA TYR A 51 -9.10 -3.67 17.96
C TYR A 51 -9.94 -3.38 16.72
N VAL A 52 -10.16 -2.11 16.37
CA VAL A 52 -10.97 -1.77 15.18
C VAL A 52 -10.30 -2.23 13.89
N LYS A 53 -8.97 -2.14 13.77
CA LYS A 53 -8.22 -2.67 12.62
C LYS A 53 -8.42 -4.18 12.48
N THR A 54 -8.38 -4.91 13.60
CA THR A 54 -8.60 -6.36 13.61
C THR A 54 -10.04 -6.72 13.23
N SER A 55 -11.02 -5.98 13.76
CA SER A 55 -12.43 -6.14 13.41
C SER A 55 -12.70 -5.90 11.92
N LEU A 56 -12.10 -4.84 11.36
CA LEU A 56 -12.19 -4.53 9.94
C LEU A 56 -11.63 -5.64 9.06
N LYS A 57 -10.47 -6.23 9.40
CA LYS A 57 -9.91 -7.38 8.67
C LYS A 57 -10.87 -8.58 8.64
N ARG A 58 -11.53 -8.86 9.77
CA ARG A 58 -12.55 -9.93 9.84
C ARG A 58 -13.75 -9.63 8.96
N ALA A 59 -14.19 -8.38 8.93
CA ALA A 59 -15.28 -7.94 8.05
C ALA A 59 -14.89 -8.04 6.57
N GLN A 60 -13.67 -7.64 6.22
CA GLN A 60 -13.07 -7.82 4.88
C GLN A 60 -13.12 -9.28 4.43
N TYR A 61 -12.69 -10.20 5.29
CA TYR A 61 -12.73 -11.63 4.98
C TYR A 61 -14.16 -12.15 4.75
N ARG A 62 -15.11 -11.78 5.61
CA ARG A 62 -16.52 -12.19 5.46
C ARG A 62 -17.16 -11.63 4.19
N SER A 63 -16.87 -10.38 3.84
CA SER A 63 -17.38 -9.76 2.62
C SER A 63 -16.77 -10.32 1.35
N ALA A 64 -15.50 -10.74 1.39
CA ALA A 64 -14.89 -11.45 0.27
C ALA A 64 -15.63 -12.77 -0.04
N LEU A 65 -16.26 -13.38 0.96
CA LEU A 65 -17.11 -14.56 0.79
C LEU A 65 -18.55 -14.22 0.34
N ASN A 66 -19.06 -13.01 0.65
CA ASN A 66 -20.49 -12.68 0.59
C ASN A 66 -20.89 -11.46 -0.29
N GLY A 67 -19.95 -10.73 -0.92
CA GLY A 67 -20.23 -9.87 -2.08
C GLY A 67 -20.42 -8.35 -1.89
N SER A 68 -20.01 -7.72 -0.77
CA SER A 68 -20.05 -6.25 -0.63
C SER A 68 -18.69 -5.66 -0.22
N PHE A 69 -18.05 -4.91 -1.13
CA PHE A 69 -16.60 -4.64 -1.06
C PHE A 69 -16.19 -3.16 -1.07
N VAL A 70 -16.94 -2.24 -1.71
CA VAL A 70 -16.45 -0.88 -2.00
C VAL A 70 -16.03 -0.11 -0.74
N MET A 71 -16.92 -0.05 0.26
CA MET A 71 -16.63 0.63 1.53
C MET A 71 -15.46 -0.03 2.27
N GLN A 72 -15.29 -1.34 2.15
CA GLN A 72 -14.23 -2.06 2.84
C GLN A 72 -12.86 -1.90 2.19
N ILE A 73 -12.80 -1.73 0.86
CA ILE A 73 -11.57 -1.35 0.17
C ILE A 73 -11.15 0.04 0.64
N TRP A 74 -12.10 0.99 0.69
CA TRP A 74 -11.81 2.35 1.14
C TRP A 74 -11.31 2.38 2.60
N LEU A 75 -11.99 1.68 3.51
CA LEU A 75 -11.56 1.56 4.91
C LEU A 75 -10.24 0.81 5.03
N GLY A 76 -10.01 -0.20 4.20
CA GLY A 76 -8.76 -0.95 4.16
C GLY A 76 -7.55 -0.08 3.80
N LYS A 77 -7.71 0.77 2.79
CA LYS A 77 -6.68 1.73 2.40
C LYS A 77 -6.39 2.74 3.52
N ASN A 78 -7.44 3.33 4.09
CA ASN A 78 -7.30 4.42 5.06
C ASN A 78 -6.89 3.96 6.47
N LEU A 79 -7.46 2.86 6.99
CA LEU A 79 -7.24 2.41 8.37
C LEU A 79 -6.17 1.31 8.48
N LEU A 80 -5.98 0.50 7.44
CA LEU A 80 -5.03 -0.62 7.43
C LEU A 80 -3.77 -0.34 6.61
N GLY A 81 -3.70 0.78 5.90
CA GLY A 81 -2.57 1.12 5.03
C GLY A 81 -2.44 0.20 3.82
N GLN A 82 -3.53 -0.45 3.39
CA GLN A 82 -3.51 -1.32 2.22
C GLN A 82 -3.31 -0.47 0.95
N THR A 83 -2.43 -0.91 0.05
CA THR A 83 -2.14 -0.22 -1.21
C THR A 83 -2.34 -1.16 -2.38
N ASP A 84 -2.71 -0.61 -3.54
CA ASP A 84 -2.72 -1.37 -4.78
C ASP A 84 -1.33 -1.36 -5.37
N LYS A 85 -0.91 -2.49 -5.93
CA LYS A 85 0.29 -2.55 -6.78
C LYS A 85 -0.15 -2.37 -8.22
N VAL A 86 0.47 -1.44 -8.92
CA VAL A 86 0.32 -1.27 -10.37
C VAL A 86 1.59 -1.81 -11.02
N GLU A 87 1.45 -2.89 -11.78
CA GLU A 87 2.53 -3.41 -12.63
C GLU A 87 2.39 -2.79 -14.01
N THR A 88 3.37 -1.97 -14.39
CA THR A 88 3.41 -1.32 -15.71
C THR A 88 4.36 -2.10 -16.60
N HIS A 89 3.84 -2.81 -17.61
CA HIS A 89 4.65 -3.39 -18.66
C HIS A 89 4.90 -2.34 -19.75
N ASN A 90 6.12 -1.80 -19.81
CA ASN A 90 6.53 -0.93 -20.92
C ASN A 90 6.63 -1.76 -22.20
N LYS A 91 5.73 -1.50 -23.15
CA LYS A 91 5.74 -2.15 -24.47
C LYS A 91 6.87 -1.63 -25.38
N ASP A 92 7.52 -0.53 -25.00
CA ASP A 92 8.52 0.15 -25.84
C ASP A 92 9.79 -0.68 -26.08
N GLU A 93 10.18 -1.55 -25.13
CA GLU A 93 11.33 -2.44 -25.30
C GLU A 93 11.08 -3.50 -26.39
N ILE A 94 9.83 -3.93 -26.57
CA ILE A 94 9.46 -4.94 -27.58
C ILE A 94 9.58 -4.35 -29.00
N ILE A 95 9.23 -3.08 -29.19
CA ILE A 95 9.31 -2.43 -30.49
C ILE A 95 10.78 -2.21 -30.88
N PHE A 96 11.61 -1.70 -29.97
CA PHE A 96 13.03 -1.46 -30.25
C PHE A 96 13.80 -2.76 -30.56
N THR A 97 13.57 -3.82 -29.77
CA THR A 97 14.21 -5.12 -30.00
C THR A 97 13.74 -5.81 -31.28
N ARG A 98 12.47 -5.64 -31.67
CA ARG A 98 11.95 -6.13 -32.94
C ARG A 98 12.56 -5.38 -34.12
N SER A 99 12.61 -4.05 -34.05
CA SER A 99 13.24 -3.22 -35.08
C SER A 99 14.73 -3.53 -35.26
N ILE A 100 15.48 -3.83 -34.20
CA ILE A 100 16.89 -4.23 -34.31
C ILE A 100 17.02 -5.58 -35.04
N LYS A 101 16.22 -6.58 -34.67
CA LYS A 101 16.27 -7.91 -35.31
C LYS A 101 15.87 -7.84 -36.79
N GLU A 102 14.89 -7.01 -37.12
CA GLU A 102 14.47 -6.78 -38.51
C GLU A 102 15.59 -6.06 -39.31
N PHE A 103 16.30 -5.11 -38.70
CA PHE A 103 17.43 -4.42 -39.34
C PHE A 103 18.70 -5.28 -39.49
N GLU A 104 18.95 -6.22 -38.58
CA GLU A 104 20.10 -7.12 -38.66
C GLU A 104 19.98 -8.16 -39.79
N ASN A 105 18.75 -8.56 -40.12
CA ASN A 105 18.48 -9.55 -41.16
C ASN A 105 18.51 -8.97 -42.59
N ASP A 106 18.53 -7.63 -42.74
CA ASP A 106 18.54 -6.93 -44.03
C ASP A 106 19.93 -6.37 -44.41
N LYS A 107 20.98 -6.79 -43.69
CA LYS A 107 22.36 -6.41 -44.05
C LYS A 107 22.73 -7.09 -45.38
N PRO A 108 23.14 -6.33 -46.42
CA PRO A 108 23.56 -6.92 -47.68
C PRO A 108 24.78 -7.82 -47.47
N ASP A 109 24.75 -9.01 -48.08
CA ASP A 109 25.85 -9.97 -48.05
C ASP A 109 27.19 -9.27 -48.33
N LYS A 110 28.17 -9.46 -47.43
CA LYS A 110 29.52 -8.90 -47.60
C LYS A 110 30.07 -9.32 -48.97
N PRO A 111 30.61 -8.38 -49.77
CA PRO A 111 31.16 -8.73 -51.08
C PRO A 111 32.31 -9.71 -50.90
N LYS A 112 32.20 -10.89 -51.52
CA LYS A 112 33.24 -11.93 -51.52
C LYS A 112 34.50 -11.38 -52.17
N THR A 113 35.55 -11.14 -51.38
CA THR A 113 36.86 -10.72 -51.87
C THR A 113 37.48 -11.84 -52.71
N LYS A 114 37.62 -11.63 -54.03
CA LYS A 114 38.34 -12.57 -54.91
C LYS A 114 39.83 -12.58 -54.52
N LYS A 115 40.32 -13.66 -53.91
CA LYS A 115 41.76 -13.90 -53.74
C LYS A 115 42.38 -14.22 -55.11
N ASN A 116 43.45 -13.50 -55.43
CA ASN A 116 44.17 -13.49 -56.71
C ASN A 116 44.76 -14.86 -57.09
N MET A 117 44.55 -15.29 -58.34
CA MET A 117 45.38 -16.29 -59.02
C MET A 117 46.69 -15.61 -59.46
N VAL A 118 47.80 -15.94 -58.80
CA VAL A 118 49.14 -15.65 -59.32
C VAL A 118 49.69 -16.91 -59.97
N LYS A 119 50.12 -16.72 -61.21
CA LYS A 119 50.56 -17.68 -62.22
C LYS A 119 51.75 -18.52 -61.75
N LYS A 120 51.70 -19.81 -62.04
CA LYS A 120 52.87 -20.70 -62.04
C LYS A 120 53.25 -20.91 -63.51
N ASN A 121 54.23 -20.16 -63.99
CA ASN A 121 54.83 -20.42 -65.30
C ASN A 121 55.93 -21.48 -65.11
N GLY A 122 55.84 -22.56 -65.88
CA GLY A 122 56.99 -23.38 -66.27
C GLY A 122 57.56 -22.87 -67.58
#